data_AF-A0A8T4JAY4-F1
#
_entry.id   AF-A0A8T4JAY4-F1
#
_cell.length_a   1.000
_cell.length_b   1.000
_cell.length_c   1.000
_cell.angle_alpha   90.00
_cell.angle_beta   90.00
_cell.angle_gamma   90.00
#
_symmetry.space_group_name_H-M   'P 1'
#
loop_
_entity.id
_entity.type
_entity.pdbx_description
1 polymer ?
#
loop_
_entity_poly.entity_id
_entity_poly.type
_entity_poly.pdbx_seq_one_letter_code
_entity_poly.pdbx_strand_id
1 'polypeptide(L)' 'AEQAAGIAQQAGAKKLILTHFSQRYKDLNPMLDEAQTLHNDTKLAYDFMKIEL' A
#
# COMPACT_ATOMS: atom_id res chain seq x y z
N ALA A 1 -0.26 -7.58 -2.41
CA ALA A 1 -0.46 -6.41 -1.53
C ALA A 1 -1.50 -6.69 -0.45
N GLU A 2 -2.43 -7.61 -0.72
CA GLU A 2 -3.42 -8.14 0.22
C GLU A 2 -2.86 -8.44 1.63
N GLN A 3 -1.74 -9.17 1.73
CA GLN A 3 -1.16 -9.52 3.03
C GLN A 3 -0.77 -8.30 3.87
N ALA A 4 -0.14 -7.29 3.27
CA ALA A 4 0.25 -6.06 3.97
C ALA A 4 -0.99 -5.27 4.42
N ALA A 5 -2.02 -5.21 3.59
CA ALA A 5 -3.30 -4.60 3.92
C ALA A 5 -4.02 -5.33 5.05
N GLY A 6 -4.04 -6.67 5.04
CA GLY A 6 -4.60 -7.48 6.11
C GLY A 6 -3.90 -7.23 7.45
N ILE A 7 -2.57 -7.16 7.46
CA ILE A 7 -1.79 -6.84 8.66
C ILE A 7 -2.10 -5.42 9.16
N ALA A 8 -2.13 -4.43 8.26
CA ALA A 8 -2.45 -3.04 8.62
C ALA A 8 -3.86 -2.90 9.20
N GLN A 9 -4.84 -3.59 8.61
CA GLN A 9 -6.21 -3.65 9.09
C GLN A 9 -6.31 -4.31 10.48
N GLN A 10 -5.64 -5.44 10.69
CA GLN A 10 -5.58 -6.13 11.99
C GLN A 10 -4.88 -5.31 13.07
N ALA A 11 -3.85 -4.55 12.68
CA ALA A 11 -3.11 -3.66 13.58
C ALA A 11 -3.87 -2.37 13.92
N GLY A 12 -5.00 -2.08 13.27
CA GLY A 12 -5.72 -0.80 13.42
C GLY A 12 -4.88 0.39 12.96
N ALA A 13 -3.99 0.20 11.98
CA ALA A 13 -3.20 1.28 11.43
C ALA A 13 -4.11 2.34 10.80
N LYS A 14 -3.73 3.61 10.88
CA LYS A 14 -4.51 4.70 10.26
C LYS A 14 -4.29 4.81 8.74
N LYS A 15 -3.09 4.44 8.29
CA LYS A 15 -2.64 4.58 6.90
C LYS A 15 -1.60 3.50 6.59
N LEU A 16 -1.72 2.89 5.42
CA LEU A 16 -0.77 1.93 4.87
C LEU A 16 -0.01 2.54 3.68
N ILE A 17 1.31 2.46 3.71
CA ILE A 17 2.17 2.84 2.58
C ILE A 17 2.81 1.57 2.03
N LEU A 18 2.43 1.19 0.81
CA LEU A 18 3.08 0.08 0.08
C LEU A 18 4.36 0.59 -0.57
N THR A 19 5.45 -0.14 -0.40
CA THR A 19 6.77 0.21 -0.95
C THR A 19 7.53 -1.06 -1.39
N HIS A 20 8.75 -0.91 -1.90
CA HIS A 20 9.60 -1.99 -2.38
C HIS A 20 8.95 -2.87 -3.46
N PHE A 21 8.46 -2.22 -4.53
CA PHE A 21 7.86 -2.92 -5.65
C PHE A 21 8.90 -3.66 -6.50
N SER A 22 8.51 -4.83 -7.00
CA SER A 22 9.35 -5.54 -7.96
C SER A 22 9.36 -4.81 -9.30
N GLN A 23 10.54 -4.59 -9.88
CA GLN A 23 10.74 -3.89 -11.16
C GLN A 23 10.04 -4.58 -12.35
N ARG A 24 9.59 -5.83 -12.18
CA ARG A 24 8.80 -6.55 -13.21
C ARG A 24 7.42 -5.95 -13.44
N TYR A 25 6.88 -5.21 -12.46
CA TYR A 25 5.56 -4.60 -12.56
C TYR A 25 5.71 -3.18 -13.09
N LYS A 26 5.23 -2.95 -14.32
CA LYS A 26 5.15 -1.62 -14.92
C LYS A 26 3.97 -0.80 -14.40
N ASP A 27 2.93 -1.50 -13.96
CA ASP A 27 1.74 -0.94 -13.36
C ASP A 27 1.55 -1.52 -11.96
N LEU A 28 1.37 -0.64 -10.99
CA LEU A 28 1.20 -0.96 -9.58
C LEU A 28 -0.25 -0.77 -9.12
N ASN A 29 -1.13 -0.22 -9.97
CA ASN A 29 -2.54 -0.04 -9.65
C ASN A 29 -3.23 -1.35 -9.20
N PRO A 30 -2.97 -2.53 -9.81
CA PRO A 30 -3.55 -3.77 -9.32
C PRO A 30 -3.19 -4.08 -7.86
N MET A 31 -2.00 -3.68 -7.42
CA MET A 31 -1.55 -3.86 -6.03
C MET A 31 -2.24 -2.86 -5.08
N LEU A 32 -2.52 -1.65 -5.56
CA LEU A 32 -3.27 -0.65 -4.81
C LEU A 32 -4.72 -1.09 -4.62
N ASP A 33 -5.38 -1.50 -5.70
CA ASP A 33 -6.77 -1.96 -5.68
C ASP A 33 -6.94 -3.14 -4.72
N GLU A 34 -6.05 -4.14 -4.83
CA GLU A 34 -6.04 -5.31 -3.95
C GLU A 34 -5.89 -4.91 -2.47
N ALA A 35 -4.96 -3.99 -2.14
CA ALA A 35 -4.78 -3.55 -0.77
C ALA A 35 -5.95 -2.69 -0.25
N GLN A 36 -6.54 -1.85 -1.09
CA GLN A 36 -7.68 -1.01 -0.71
C GLN A 36 -8.93 -1.83 -0.39
N THR A 37 -9.06 -3.07 -0.91
CA THR A 37 -10.17 -3.96 -0.50
C THR A 37 -10.14 -4.32 0.98
N LEU A 38 -8.95 -4.34 1.60
CA LEU A 38 -8.76 -4.69 3.01
C LEU A 38 -8.42 -3.48 3.88
N HIS A 39 -7.80 -2.44 3.31
CA HIS A 39 -7.37 -1.25 4.02
C HIS A 39 -7.52 0.01 3.16
N ASN A 40 -8.60 0.77 3.38
CA ASN A 40 -8.99 1.89 2.53
C ASN A 40 -7.94 3.01 2.41
N ASP A 41 -7.25 3.40 3.50
CA ASP A 41 -6.20 4.43 3.44
C ASP A 41 -4.84 3.81 3.08
N THR A 42 -4.78 3.23 1.88
CA THR A 42 -3.54 2.70 1.29
C THR A 42 -3.01 3.62 0.20
N LYS A 43 -1.69 3.85 0.19
CA LYS A 43 -0.97 4.57 -0.87
C LYS A 43 0.24 3.78 -1.39
N LEU A 44 0.53 3.96 -2.69
CA LEU A 44 1.77 3.48 -3.29
C LEU A 44 2.88 4.52 -3.07
N ALA A 45 4.00 4.10 -2.51
CA ALA A 45 5.19 4.93 -2.40
C ALA A 45 5.80 5.19 -3.79
N TYR A 46 6.38 6.37 -3.97
CA TYR A 46 7.21 6.70 -5.12
C TYR A 46 8.45 7.44 -4.63
N ASP A 47 9.47 7.51 -5.48
CA ASP A 47 10.75 8.12 -5.12
C ASP A 47 10.55 9.56 -4.62
N PHE A 48 11.16 9.86 -3.48
CA PHE A 48 11.04 11.14 -2.78
C PHE A 48 9.64 11.52 -2.29
N MET A 49 8.70 10.56 -2.22
CA MET A 49 7.38 10.78 -1.59
C MET A 49 7.56 11.24 -0.14
N LYS A 50 6.87 12.33 0.22
CA LYS A 50 6.79 12.84 1.60
C LYS A 50 5.44 12.51 2.19
N ILE A 51 5.43 12.10 3.44
CA ILE A 51 4.21 11.82 4.21
C ILE A 51 4.21 12.70 5.45
N GLU A 52 3.09 13.38 5.66
CA GLU A 52 2.79 14.08 6.90
C GLU A 52 1.95 13.16 7.79
N LEU A 53 2.26 13.14 9.09
CA LEU A 53 1.67 12.27 10.11
C LEU A 53 0.80 13.06 11.08
#